data_AF-H1V7S3-F1
#
_entry.id   AF-H1V7S3-F1
#
_cell.length_a   1.000
_cell.length_b   1.000
_cell.length_c   1.000
_cell.angle_alpha   90.00
_cell.angle_beta   90.00
_cell.angle_gamma   90.00
#
_symmetry.space_group_name_H-M   'P 1'
#
loop_
_entity.id
_entity.type
_entity.pdbx_description
1 polymer ?
#
loop_
_entity_poly.entity_id
_entity_poly.type
_entity_poly.pdbx_seq_one_letter_code
_entity_poly.pdbx_strand_id
1 'polypeptide(L)'
;MKREEVVKHTINCRYTLHDCPDKACDKRVQQWLAVSGKCWHFEQTCEYCEDKMEAASMADHINKKCTKNTTSCSDCGVTIKLSEVSQHRDGSCPEASVACKYVDYGCTHEALRKILGAHQDDCIYKVVAVVGDKVKAQEKQIEKLQKQTEDQERQIMELKEERRDCISWDDVFSLNNVQGGPKFKPTEAVMTIYEDMERRMEELKKELTDLEGRQTVMVLNQVMPIKDQITEIRSNLGILKMHMAWLMNKSREEVERSRLANRSVSSTSRTRGSSDSDGEAGPSTSRRLSDGSNGIPRL
;
A
#
# COMPACT_ATOMS: atom_id res chain seq x y z
N MET A 1 -18.82 9.65 -20.57
CA MET A 1 -19.59 9.27 -21.79
C MET A 1 -20.26 10.52 -22.32
N LYS A 2 -20.24 10.76 -23.64
CA LYS A 2 -20.88 11.95 -24.21
C LYS A 2 -22.38 11.71 -24.32
N ARG A 3 -23.21 12.73 -24.02
CA ARG A 3 -24.68 12.64 -24.02
C ARG A 3 -25.25 12.11 -25.36
N GLU A 4 -24.60 12.45 -26.46
CA GLU A 4 -24.99 12.04 -27.82
C GLU A 4 -24.83 10.53 -28.06
N GLU A 5 -23.81 9.91 -27.48
CA GLU A 5 -23.54 8.47 -27.61
C GLU A 5 -24.61 7.66 -26.86
N VAL A 6 -25.03 8.16 -25.70
CA VAL A 6 -26.12 7.57 -24.90
C VAL A 6 -27.44 7.65 -25.67
N VAL A 7 -27.75 8.79 -26.30
CA VAL A 7 -28.99 8.96 -27.08
C VAL A 7 -29.04 8.01 -28.28
N LYS A 8 -27.94 7.90 -29.04
CA LYS A 8 -27.85 6.96 -30.17
C LYS A 8 -28.03 5.51 -29.71
N HIS A 9 -27.45 5.13 -28.57
CA HIS A 9 -27.66 3.81 -28.00
C HIS A 9 -29.13 3.58 -27.59
N THR A 10 -29.79 4.56 -26.96
CA THR A 10 -31.19 4.40 -26.52
C THR A 10 -32.20 4.26 -27.66
N ILE A 11 -31.89 4.76 -28.87
CA ILE A 11 -32.76 4.63 -30.04
C ILE A 11 -32.60 3.25 -30.70
N ASN A 12 -31.41 2.68 -30.63
CA ASN A 12 -31.03 1.45 -31.34
C ASN A 12 -30.94 0.21 -30.44
N CYS A 13 -31.07 0.37 -29.12
CA CYS A 13 -30.94 -0.72 -28.17
C CYS A 13 -32.23 -1.54 -28.11
N ARG A 14 -32.12 -2.82 -28.46
CA ARG A 14 -33.25 -3.78 -28.48
C ARG A 14 -34.00 -3.88 -27.16
N TYR A 15 -33.35 -3.57 -26.04
CA TYR A 15 -33.89 -3.70 -24.68
C TYR A 15 -34.54 -2.40 -24.16
N THR A 16 -34.54 -1.30 -24.92
CA THR A 16 -35.22 -0.07 -24.50
C THR A 16 -36.73 -0.26 -24.50
N LEU A 17 -37.39 0.32 -23.49
CA LEU A 17 -38.83 0.24 -23.34
C LEU A 17 -39.50 1.31 -24.22
N HIS A 18 -40.31 0.88 -25.17
CA HIS A 18 -41.15 1.72 -26.01
C HIS A 18 -42.63 1.46 -25.72
N ASP A 19 -43.48 2.40 -26.10
CA ASP A 19 -44.93 2.23 -25.98
C ASP A 19 -45.39 1.10 -26.90
N CYS A 20 -46.41 0.35 -26.44
CA CYS A 20 -46.96 -0.74 -27.22
C CYS A 20 -47.47 -0.22 -28.59
N PRO A 21 -47.23 -0.92 -29.70
CA PRO A 21 -47.74 -0.53 -31.01
C PRO A 21 -49.27 -0.56 -31.12
N ASP A 22 -49.95 -1.19 -30.16
CA ASP A 22 -51.40 -1.24 -30.07
C ASP A 22 -51.97 -0.05 -29.30
N LYS A 23 -52.86 0.73 -29.94
CA LYS A 23 -53.49 1.92 -29.36
C LYS A 23 -54.46 1.61 -28.23
N ALA A 24 -54.86 0.35 -28.07
CA ALA A 24 -55.72 -0.10 -26.98
C ALA A 24 -54.93 -0.51 -25.72
N CYS A 25 -53.58 -0.45 -25.75
CA CYS A 25 -52.74 -0.91 -24.66
C CYS A 25 -51.72 0.16 -24.24
N ASP A 26 -51.87 0.69 -23.03
CA ASP A 26 -51.01 1.76 -22.49
C ASP A 26 -49.70 1.26 -21.86
N LYS A 27 -49.37 -0.04 -22.01
CA LYS A 27 -48.20 -0.66 -21.39
C LYS A 27 -46.96 -0.55 -22.28
N ARG A 28 -45.77 -0.61 -21.68
CA ARG A 28 -44.48 -0.49 -22.39
C ARG A 28 -43.84 -1.86 -22.60
N VAL A 29 -43.27 -2.08 -23.79
CA VAL A 29 -42.60 -3.33 -24.17
C VAL A 29 -41.17 -3.04 -24.64
N GLN A 30 -40.29 -4.05 -24.57
CA GLN A 30 -38.95 -3.92 -25.14
C GLN A 30 -39.04 -3.76 -26.67
N GLN A 31 -38.17 -2.93 -27.25
CA GLN A 31 -38.19 -2.57 -28.67
C GLN A 31 -38.26 -3.79 -29.60
N TRP A 32 -37.56 -4.87 -29.27
CA TRP A 32 -37.56 -6.10 -30.08
C TRP A 32 -38.91 -6.85 -30.11
N LEU A 33 -39.72 -6.75 -29.06
CA LEU A 33 -41.09 -7.31 -29.02
C LEU A 33 -42.06 -6.48 -29.86
N ALA A 34 -41.85 -5.15 -29.90
CA ALA A 34 -42.65 -4.22 -30.69
C ALA A 34 -42.49 -4.40 -32.21
N VAL A 35 -41.41 -5.03 -32.69
CA VAL A 35 -41.14 -5.28 -34.12
C VAL A 35 -42.25 -6.11 -34.78
N SER A 36 -42.89 -7.00 -34.03
CA SER A 36 -43.97 -7.86 -34.53
C SER A 36 -45.28 -7.13 -34.82
N GLY A 37 -45.42 -5.86 -34.40
CA GLY A 37 -46.63 -5.05 -34.59
C GLY A 37 -47.87 -5.53 -33.80
N LYS A 38 -47.74 -6.53 -32.94
CA LYS A 38 -48.80 -7.09 -32.10
C LYS A 38 -48.56 -6.76 -30.62
N CYS A 39 -49.64 -6.64 -29.86
CA CYS A 39 -49.56 -6.50 -28.41
C CYS A 39 -49.15 -7.84 -27.75
N TRP A 40 -48.09 -7.82 -26.94
CA TRP A 40 -47.61 -9.00 -26.18
C TRP A 40 -48.14 -9.07 -24.75
N HIS A 41 -49.12 -8.25 -24.39
CA HIS A 41 -49.74 -8.24 -23.04
C HIS A 41 -50.92 -9.21 -22.90
N PHE A 42 -50.90 -10.32 -23.64
CA PHE A 42 -51.89 -11.38 -23.47
C PHE A 42 -51.41 -12.41 -22.43
N GLU A 43 -52.37 -13.10 -21.83
CA GLU A 43 -52.11 -14.12 -20.82
C GLU A 43 -51.61 -15.40 -21.49
N GLN A 44 -50.41 -15.85 -21.12
CA GLN A 44 -49.79 -17.08 -21.58
C GLN A 44 -49.42 -17.94 -20.36
N THR A 45 -49.59 -19.26 -20.46
CA THR A 45 -49.16 -20.23 -19.45
C THR A 45 -47.68 -20.57 -19.61
N CYS A 46 -46.94 -20.61 -18.51
CA CYS A 46 -45.55 -21.07 -18.52
C CYS A 46 -45.47 -22.59 -18.70
N GLU A 47 -44.62 -23.07 -19.61
CA GLU A 47 -44.41 -24.51 -19.87
C GLU A 47 -43.79 -25.26 -18.68
N TYR A 48 -43.09 -24.56 -17.78
CA TYR A 48 -42.39 -25.17 -16.66
C TYR A 48 -43.22 -25.16 -15.39
N CYS A 49 -43.80 -24.01 -15.00
CA CYS A 49 -44.53 -23.89 -13.74
C CYS A 49 -46.06 -23.98 -13.86
N GLU A 50 -46.60 -23.88 -15.07
CA GLU A 50 -48.04 -23.83 -15.41
C GLU A 50 -48.76 -22.55 -14.94
N ASP A 51 -48.05 -21.59 -14.36
CA ASP A 51 -48.62 -20.30 -13.97
C ASP A 51 -48.93 -19.43 -15.19
N LYS A 52 -50.00 -18.65 -15.10
CA LYS A 52 -50.44 -17.71 -16.12
C LYS A 52 -49.82 -16.34 -15.89
N MET A 53 -49.27 -15.76 -16.95
CA MET A 53 -48.64 -14.45 -16.89
C MET A 53 -48.51 -13.80 -18.28
N GLU A 54 -48.17 -12.52 -18.33
CA GLU A 54 -48.09 -11.78 -19.59
C GLU A 54 -46.94 -12.29 -20.48
N ALA A 55 -47.22 -12.53 -21.78
CA ALA A 55 -46.23 -13.02 -22.73
C ALA A 55 -45.00 -12.09 -22.83
N ALA A 56 -45.18 -10.78 -22.68
CA ALA A 56 -44.10 -9.79 -22.61
C ALA A 56 -43.10 -10.04 -21.44
N SER A 57 -43.57 -10.60 -20.31
CA SER A 57 -42.74 -10.91 -19.14
C SER A 57 -42.34 -12.39 -19.09
N MET A 58 -42.83 -13.24 -19.99
CA MET A 58 -42.59 -14.68 -19.96
C MET A 58 -41.11 -15.05 -20.02
N ALA A 59 -40.34 -14.36 -20.87
CA ALA A 59 -38.88 -14.56 -20.95
C ALA A 59 -38.16 -14.20 -19.65
N ASP A 60 -38.60 -13.13 -18.96
CA ASP A 60 -38.04 -12.76 -17.66
C ASP A 60 -38.45 -13.74 -16.57
N HIS A 61 -39.67 -14.29 -16.60
CA HIS A 61 -40.06 -15.32 -15.67
C HIS A 61 -39.26 -16.60 -15.87
N ILE A 62 -39.21 -17.15 -17.08
CA ILE A 62 -38.48 -18.40 -17.36
C ILE A 62 -37.03 -18.27 -16.90
N ASN A 63 -36.36 -17.15 -17.17
CA ASN A 63 -34.95 -16.99 -16.84
C ASN A 63 -34.66 -16.54 -15.39
N LYS A 64 -35.57 -15.81 -14.73
CA LYS A 64 -35.28 -15.16 -13.44
C LYS A 64 -36.20 -15.55 -12.29
N LYS A 65 -37.46 -15.95 -12.56
CA LYS A 65 -38.49 -16.14 -11.51
C LYS A 65 -39.12 -17.53 -11.48
N CYS A 66 -38.98 -18.32 -12.55
CA CYS A 66 -39.62 -19.61 -12.68
C CYS A 66 -38.98 -20.61 -11.72
N THR A 67 -39.78 -21.12 -10.78
CA THR A 67 -39.32 -22.04 -9.74
C THR A 67 -39.07 -23.45 -10.27
N LYS A 68 -39.80 -23.86 -11.31
CA LYS A 68 -39.72 -25.19 -11.92
C LYS A 68 -38.74 -25.26 -13.11
N ASN A 69 -38.19 -24.13 -13.57
CA ASN A 69 -37.14 -24.13 -14.59
C ASN A 69 -35.79 -24.46 -13.94
N THR A 70 -35.45 -25.74 -13.92
CA THR A 70 -34.21 -26.26 -13.35
C THR A 70 -33.24 -26.74 -14.42
N THR A 71 -31.96 -26.46 -14.23
CA THR A 71 -30.84 -26.84 -15.11
C THR A 71 -29.77 -27.54 -14.28
N SER A 72 -29.07 -28.51 -14.86
CA SER A 72 -27.94 -29.19 -14.20
C SER A 72 -26.68 -28.34 -14.27
N CYS A 73 -25.94 -28.23 -13.15
CA CYS A 73 -24.63 -27.60 -13.14
C CYS A 73 -23.63 -28.42 -13.98
N SER A 74 -22.83 -27.75 -14.83
CA SER A 74 -21.79 -28.40 -15.63
C SER A 74 -20.68 -29.02 -14.80
N ASP A 75 -20.42 -28.44 -13.63
CA ASP A 75 -19.24 -28.73 -12.84
C ASP A 75 -19.53 -29.78 -11.76
N CYS A 76 -20.74 -29.80 -11.17
CA CYS A 76 -21.12 -30.73 -10.09
C CYS A 76 -22.35 -31.62 -10.40
N GLY A 77 -23.03 -31.41 -11.54
CA GLY A 77 -24.19 -32.21 -11.96
C GLY A 77 -25.48 -32.01 -11.16
N VAL A 78 -25.48 -31.20 -10.10
CA VAL A 78 -26.67 -30.94 -9.27
C VAL A 78 -27.72 -30.14 -10.05
N THR A 79 -28.99 -30.52 -9.91
CA THR A 79 -30.14 -29.80 -10.48
C THR A 79 -30.46 -28.56 -9.65
N ILE A 80 -30.38 -27.39 -10.30
CA ILE A 80 -30.50 -26.08 -9.66
C ILE A 80 -31.46 -25.23 -10.49
N LYS A 81 -32.18 -24.28 -9.89
CA LYS A 81 -33.00 -23.34 -10.65
C LYS A 81 -32.12 -22.52 -11.58
N LEU A 82 -32.54 -22.31 -12.82
CA LEU A 82 -31.76 -21.60 -13.85
C LEU A 82 -31.30 -20.21 -13.36
N SER A 83 -32.16 -19.49 -12.64
CA SER A 83 -31.87 -18.18 -12.07
C SER A 83 -30.73 -18.19 -11.04
N GLU A 84 -30.52 -19.32 -10.37
CA GLU A 84 -29.56 -19.49 -9.28
C GLU A 84 -28.28 -20.22 -9.72
N VAL A 85 -28.19 -20.68 -10.99
CA VAL A 85 -27.02 -21.42 -11.50
C VAL A 85 -25.73 -20.59 -11.41
N SER A 86 -25.78 -19.31 -11.79
CA SER A 86 -24.62 -18.42 -11.72
C SER A 86 -24.16 -18.23 -10.27
N GLN A 87 -25.11 -17.97 -9.36
CA GLN A 87 -24.81 -17.81 -7.94
C GLN A 87 -24.26 -19.09 -7.31
N HIS A 88 -24.77 -20.26 -7.73
CA HIS A 88 -24.22 -21.53 -7.31
C HIS A 88 -22.79 -21.72 -7.80
N ARG A 89 -22.51 -21.47 -9.08
CA ARG A 89 -21.16 -21.61 -9.64
C ARG A 89 -20.15 -20.75 -8.87
N ASP A 90 -20.50 -19.49 -8.64
CA ASP A 90 -19.62 -18.52 -8.00
C ASP A 90 -19.47 -18.73 -6.48
N GLY A 91 -20.50 -19.23 -5.79
CA GLY A 91 -20.51 -19.26 -4.32
C GLY A 91 -20.68 -20.63 -3.64
N SER A 92 -21.31 -21.61 -4.29
CA SER A 92 -21.77 -22.85 -3.63
C SER A 92 -21.27 -24.16 -4.25
N CYS A 93 -20.94 -24.18 -5.55
CA CYS A 93 -20.45 -25.35 -6.27
C CYS A 93 -19.13 -25.91 -5.68
N PRO A 94 -19.10 -27.15 -5.17
CA PRO A 94 -17.88 -27.74 -4.60
C PRO A 94 -16.82 -28.11 -5.66
N GLU A 95 -17.26 -28.32 -6.90
CA GLU A 95 -16.42 -28.74 -8.03
C GLU A 95 -16.09 -27.59 -9.00
N ALA A 96 -16.46 -26.36 -8.64
CA ALA A 96 -15.99 -25.19 -9.37
C ALA A 96 -14.48 -24.98 -9.14
N SER A 97 -13.73 -24.73 -10.21
CA SER A 97 -12.34 -24.26 -10.13
C SER A 97 -12.33 -22.80 -9.71
N VAL A 98 -11.68 -22.51 -8.59
CA VAL A 98 -11.59 -21.16 -8.03
C VAL A 98 -10.13 -20.84 -7.73
N ALA A 99 -9.76 -19.56 -7.85
CA ALA A 99 -8.45 -19.09 -7.44
C ALA A 99 -8.31 -19.08 -5.91
N CYS A 100 -7.08 -19.16 -5.42
CA CYS A 100 -6.77 -19.03 -4.02
C CYS A 100 -7.26 -17.69 -3.45
N LYS A 101 -7.72 -17.68 -2.18
CA LYS A 101 -8.12 -16.46 -1.46
C LYS A 101 -7.04 -15.37 -1.46
N TYR A 102 -5.78 -15.78 -1.57
CA TYR A 102 -4.62 -14.88 -1.57
C TYR A 102 -4.19 -14.42 -2.97
N VAL A 103 -5.08 -14.50 -3.99
CA VAL A 103 -4.83 -13.97 -5.34
C VAL A 103 -4.44 -12.49 -5.30
N ASP A 104 -5.11 -11.71 -4.44
CA ASP A 104 -4.85 -10.27 -4.27
C ASP A 104 -3.42 -9.97 -3.80
N TYR A 105 -2.78 -10.94 -3.15
CA TYR A 105 -1.42 -10.86 -2.63
C TYR A 105 -0.39 -11.54 -3.54
N GLY A 106 -0.82 -12.10 -4.68
CA GLY A 106 0.04 -12.68 -5.72
C GLY A 106 0.04 -14.21 -5.80
N CYS A 107 -0.89 -14.91 -5.15
CA CYS A 107 -1.00 -16.36 -5.31
C CYS A 107 -1.61 -16.71 -6.67
N THR A 108 -0.94 -17.54 -7.47
CA THR A 108 -1.40 -17.98 -8.81
C THR A 108 -2.07 -19.35 -8.84
N HIS A 109 -2.32 -19.97 -7.67
CA HIS A 109 -2.93 -21.29 -7.59
C HIS A 109 -4.44 -21.24 -7.81
N GLU A 110 -4.93 -22.06 -8.73
CA GLU A 110 -6.34 -22.35 -8.96
C GLU A 110 -6.59 -23.84 -8.75
N ALA A 111 -7.64 -24.18 -8.01
CA ALA A 111 -8.03 -25.56 -7.76
C ALA A 111 -9.53 -25.67 -7.51
N LEU A 112 -10.05 -26.90 -7.47
CA LEU A 112 -11.44 -27.16 -7.08
C LEU A 112 -11.70 -26.63 -5.67
N ARG A 113 -12.86 -26.02 -5.45
CA ARG A 113 -13.25 -25.44 -4.15
C ARG A 113 -13.12 -26.43 -2.98
N LYS A 114 -13.39 -27.73 -3.22
CA LYS A 114 -13.20 -28.81 -2.24
C LYS A 114 -11.74 -29.02 -1.80
N ILE A 115 -10.77 -28.78 -2.69
CA ILE A 115 -9.33 -29.03 -2.46
C ILE A 115 -8.61 -27.74 -2.03
N LEU A 116 -9.16 -26.57 -2.40
CA LEU A 116 -8.59 -25.26 -2.03
C LEU A 116 -8.43 -25.06 -0.53
N GLY A 117 -9.30 -25.66 0.30
CA GLY A 117 -9.19 -25.56 1.76
C GLY A 117 -7.84 -26.07 2.26
N ALA A 118 -7.36 -27.20 1.72
CA ALA A 118 -6.05 -27.75 2.08
C ALA A 118 -4.90 -26.84 1.62
N HIS A 119 -4.98 -26.29 0.41
CA HIS A 119 -3.98 -25.33 -0.08
C HIS A 119 -3.96 -24.04 0.74
N GLN A 120 -5.12 -23.56 1.19
CA GLN A 120 -5.22 -22.29 1.93
C GLN A 120 -4.45 -22.32 3.25
N ASP A 121 -4.38 -23.47 3.92
CA ASP A 121 -3.64 -23.61 5.17
C ASP A 121 -2.12 -23.65 4.97
N ASP A 122 -1.66 -24.25 3.88
CA ASP A 122 -0.24 -24.34 3.49
C ASP A 122 0.23 -23.18 2.60
N CYS A 123 -0.66 -22.26 2.22
CA CYS A 123 -0.33 -21.18 1.30
C CYS A 123 0.65 -20.19 1.96
N ILE A 124 1.79 -19.96 1.32
CA ILE A 124 2.84 -19.02 1.76
C ILE A 124 2.28 -17.59 1.95
N TYR A 125 1.31 -17.21 1.12
CA TYR A 125 0.69 -15.88 1.17
C TYR A 125 -0.23 -15.66 2.37
N LYS A 126 -0.49 -16.68 3.21
CA LYS A 126 -1.21 -16.54 4.48
C LYS A 126 -0.55 -15.55 5.44
N VAL A 127 0.79 -15.56 5.51
CA VAL A 127 1.55 -14.60 6.32
C VAL A 127 1.46 -13.19 5.72
N VAL A 128 1.54 -13.10 4.39
CA VAL A 128 1.43 -11.83 3.66
C VAL A 128 0.05 -11.21 3.86
N ALA A 129 -1.01 -12.01 3.96
CA ALA A 129 -2.36 -11.52 4.21
C ALA A 129 -2.48 -10.76 5.54
N VAL A 130 -1.83 -11.22 6.62
CA VAL A 130 -1.84 -10.52 7.92
C VAL A 130 -1.18 -9.15 7.83
N VAL A 131 -0.08 -9.05 7.08
CA VAL A 131 0.58 -7.76 6.81
C VAL A 131 -0.31 -6.91 5.91
N GLY A 132 -0.91 -7.51 4.88
CA GLY A 132 -1.82 -6.85 3.95
C GLY A 132 -3.06 -6.25 4.63
N ASP A 133 -3.63 -6.93 5.62
CA ASP A 133 -4.77 -6.41 6.40
C ASP A 133 -4.37 -5.19 7.23
N LYS A 134 -3.16 -5.20 7.80
CA LYS A 134 -2.61 -4.02 8.50
C LYS A 134 -2.33 -2.87 7.54
N VAL A 135 -1.79 -3.14 6.35
CA VAL A 135 -1.54 -2.13 5.32
C VAL A 135 -2.87 -1.49 4.88
N LYS A 136 -3.89 -2.29 4.57
CA LYS A 136 -5.24 -1.79 4.23
C LYS A 136 -5.86 -0.94 5.36
N ALA A 137 -5.63 -1.32 6.62
CA ALA A 137 -6.09 -0.53 7.76
C ALA A 137 -5.34 0.81 7.87
N GLN A 138 -4.02 0.80 7.64
CA GLN A 138 -3.20 2.01 7.61
C GLN A 138 -3.56 2.93 6.44
N GLU A 139 -3.82 2.39 5.25
CA GLU A 139 -4.28 3.16 4.08
C GLU A 139 -5.57 3.93 4.39
N LYS A 140 -6.56 3.28 5.03
CA LYS A 140 -7.79 3.95 5.48
C LYS A 140 -7.53 5.03 6.53
N GLN A 141 -6.54 4.81 7.41
CA GLN A 141 -6.17 5.82 8.40
C GLN A 141 -5.48 7.02 7.76
N ILE A 142 -4.62 6.79 6.76
CA ILE A 142 -3.98 7.85 5.96
C ILE A 142 -5.05 8.65 5.23
N GLU A 143 -6.00 8.00 4.55
CA GLU A 143 -7.09 8.66 3.85
C GLU A 143 -7.93 9.54 4.81
N LYS A 144 -8.23 9.02 6.01
CA LYS A 144 -8.93 9.79 7.05
C LYS A 144 -8.13 11.02 7.49
N LEU A 145 -6.82 10.85 7.72
CA LEU A 145 -5.94 11.95 8.12
C LEU A 145 -5.81 12.99 7.01
N GLN A 146 -5.66 12.57 5.76
CA GLN A 146 -5.61 13.46 4.60
C GLN A 146 -6.89 14.30 4.51
N LYS A 147 -8.05 13.67 4.63
CA LYS A 147 -9.33 14.40 4.66
C LYS A 147 -9.41 15.38 5.83
N GLN A 148 -8.93 15.00 7.02
CA GLN A 148 -8.87 15.91 8.16
C GLN A 148 -7.94 17.10 7.91
N THR A 149 -6.79 16.89 7.26
CA THR A 149 -5.87 17.97 6.88
C THR A 149 -6.51 18.89 5.86
N GLU A 150 -7.16 18.36 4.82
CA GLU A 150 -7.90 19.17 3.84
C GLU A 150 -9.01 19.99 4.51
N ASP A 151 -9.75 19.40 5.45
CA ASP A 151 -10.78 20.10 6.22
C ASP A 151 -10.17 21.23 7.08
N GLN A 152 -9.04 20.97 7.75
CA GLN A 152 -8.31 21.97 8.53
C GLN A 152 -7.76 23.10 7.66
N GLU A 153 -7.22 22.79 6.48
CA GLU A 153 -6.75 23.79 5.53
C GLU A 153 -7.89 24.68 5.03
N ARG A 154 -9.07 24.11 4.76
CA ARG A 154 -10.26 24.90 4.42
C ARG A 154 -10.68 25.82 5.56
N GLN A 155 -10.70 25.33 6.80
CA GLN A 155 -10.99 26.17 7.98
C GLN A 155 -9.96 27.30 8.14
N ILE A 156 -8.68 27.03 7.93
CA ILE A 156 -7.63 28.07 7.98
C ILE A 156 -7.85 29.11 6.89
N MET A 157 -8.24 28.70 5.68
CA MET A 157 -8.53 29.63 4.58
C MET A 157 -9.74 30.52 4.90
N GLU A 158 -10.81 29.94 5.45
CA GLU A 158 -12.01 30.67 5.90
C GLU A 158 -11.65 31.67 7.01
N LEU A 159 -10.94 31.25 8.06
CA LEU A 159 -10.49 32.15 9.13
C LEU A 159 -9.52 33.24 8.63
N LYS A 160 -8.70 32.95 7.61
CA LYS A 160 -7.83 33.94 6.97
C LYS A 160 -8.62 34.93 6.12
N GLU A 161 -9.69 34.49 5.48
CA GLU A 161 -10.62 35.33 4.73
C GLU A 161 -11.43 36.24 5.64
N GLU A 162 -12.03 35.70 6.70
CA GLU A 162 -12.68 36.50 7.74
C GLU A 162 -11.73 37.52 8.35
N ARG A 163 -10.49 37.13 8.67
CA ARG A 163 -9.46 38.06 9.15
C ARG A 163 -9.11 39.11 8.11
N ARG A 164 -9.01 38.75 6.83
CA ARG A 164 -8.72 39.70 5.73
C ARG A 164 -9.85 40.72 5.60
N ASP A 165 -11.10 40.31 5.77
CA ASP A 165 -12.27 41.19 5.72
C ASP A 165 -12.38 42.08 6.98
N CYS A 166 -11.91 41.60 8.14
CA CYS A 166 -11.75 42.42 9.35
C CYS A 166 -10.51 43.34 9.33
N ILE A 167 -9.49 43.03 8.52
CA ILE A 167 -8.39 43.96 8.20
C ILE A 167 -8.80 44.74 6.95
N SER A 168 -9.99 45.35 6.99
CA SER A 168 -10.24 46.48 6.10
C SER A 168 -9.34 47.61 6.57
N TRP A 169 -8.50 48.11 5.66
CA TRP A 169 -7.69 49.31 5.92
C TRP A 169 -8.57 50.48 6.42
N ASP A 170 -9.87 50.49 6.10
CA ASP A 170 -10.81 51.50 6.60
C ASP A 170 -10.98 51.49 8.13
N ASP A 171 -10.84 50.36 8.84
CA ASP A 171 -11.00 50.32 10.31
C ASP A 171 -9.71 50.70 11.07
N VAL A 172 -8.54 50.41 10.49
CA VAL A 172 -7.25 50.90 10.99
C VAL A 172 -7.15 52.43 10.85
N PHE A 173 -7.70 52.98 9.77
CA PHE A 173 -7.79 54.44 9.56
C PHE A 173 -8.95 55.09 10.33
N SER A 174 -10.07 54.38 10.58
CA SER A 174 -11.25 54.92 11.29
C SER A 174 -11.11 54.95 12.81
N LEU A 175 -10.20 54.17 13.42
CA LEU A 175 -9.78 54.35 14.82
C LEU A 175 -9.18 55.74 15.10
N ASN A 176 -8.82 56.49 14.06
CA ASN A 176 -8.27 57.83 14.16
C ASN A 176 -9.34 58.94 14.11
N ASN A 177 -10.62 58.58 14.02
CA ASN A 177 -11.72 59.56 13.97
C ASN A 177 -12.78 59.36 15.07
N VAL A 178 -12.34 59.01 16.28
CA VAL A 178 -13.14 59.20 17.49
C VAL A 178 -13.04 60.67 17.90
N GLN A 179 -14.16 61.39 17.92
CA GLN A 179 -14.23 62.76 18.43
C GLN A 179 -13.72 62.81 19.88
N GLY A 180 -12.51 63.36 20.06
CA GLY A 180 -11.88 63.58 21.37
C GLY A 180 -10.60 62.78 21.66
N GLY A 181 -10.18 61.86 20.77
CA GLY A 181 -8.89 61.18 20.89
C GLY A 181 -7.71 62.00 20.33
N PRO A 182 -6.46 61.79 20.80
CA PRO A 182 -5.29 62.42 20.19
C PRO A 182 -5.21 61.98 18.71
N LYS A 183 -5.17 62.95 17.79
CA LYS A 183 -5.03 62.70 16.36
C LYS A 183 -3.63 62.15 16.09
N PHE A 184 -3.48 60.84 16.00
CA PHE A 184 -2.21 60.24 15.59
C PHE A 184 -2.02 60.46 14.09
N LYS A 185 -0.82 60.82 13.65
CA LYS A 185 -0.59 60.89 12.19
C LYS A 185 -0.63 59.46 11.64
N PRO A 186 -1.16 59.22 10.42
CA PRO A 186 -1.15 57.89 9.80
C PRO A 186 0.20 57.17 9.84
N THR A 187 1.28 57.93 9.75
CA THR A 187 2.67 57.44 9.85
C THR A 187 3.02 56.90 11.24
N GLU A 188 2.44 57.46 12.29
CA GLU A 188 2.72 57.11 13.69
C GLU A 188 1.94 55.85 14.10
N ALA A 189 0.69 55.70 13.64
CA ALA A 189 -0.09 54.47 13.82
C ALA A 189 0.53 53.28 13.07
N VAL A 190 1.09 53.52 11.88
CA VAL A 190 1.82 52.50 11.14
C VAL A 190 3.11 52.12 11.87
N MET A 191 3.85 53.09 12.42
CA MET A 191 5.06 52.81 13.21
C MET A 191 4.77 52.00 14.47
N THR A 192 3.71 52.29 15.23
CA THR A 192 3.36 51.50 16.42
C THR A 192 2.96 50.06 16.09
N ILE A 193 2.33 49.84 14.93
CA ILE A 193 2.03 48.49 14.43
C ILE A 193 3.31 47.76 14.02
N TYR A 194 4.24 48.43 13.35
CA TYR A 194 5.55 47.85 13.02
C TYR A 194 6.32 47.49 14.30
N GLU A 195 6.34 48.37 15.30
CA GLU A 195 6.98 48.11 16.59
C GLU A 195 6.33 46.94 17.35
N ASP A 196 5.00 46.82 17.35
CA ASP A 196 4.33 45.65 17.97
C ASP A 196 4.54 44.37 17.17
N MET A 197 4.57 44.44 15.83
CA MET A 197 4.90 43.30 14.97
C MET A 197 6.34 42.83 15.20
N GLU A 198 7.30 43.74 15.30
CA GLU A 198 8.69 43.44 15.65
C GLU A 198 8.80 42.81 17.04
N ARG A 199 8.08 43.34 18.03
CA ARG A 199 8.04 42.75 19.38
C ARG A 199 7.51 41.32 19.36
N ARG A 200 6.41 41.07 18.65
CA ARG A 200 5.83 39.72 18.51
C ARG A 200 6.74 38.77 17.72
N MET A 201 7.43 39.25 16.70
CA MET A 201 8.41 38.46 15.97
C MET A 201 9.59 38.06 16.87
N GLU A 202 10.08 38.97 17.70
CA GLU A 202 11.17 38.66 18.63
C GLU A 202 10.71 37.70 19.74
N GLU A 203 9.47 37.82 20.20
CA GLU A 203 8.85 36.85 21.13
C GLU A 203 8.74 35.46 20.51
N LEU A 204 8.19 35.35 19.29
CA LEU A 204 8.10 34.08 18.55
C LEU A 204 9.48 33.46 18.30
N LYS A 205 10.47 34.28 17.95
CA LYS A 205 11.86 33.83 17.75
C LYS A 205 12.44 33.27 19.04
N LYS A 206 12.19 33.93 20.18
CA LYS A 206 12.61 33.44 21.50
C LYS A 206 11.95 32.09 21.82
N GLU A 207 10.65 31.96 21.62
CA GLU A 207 9.93 30.70 21.83
C GLU A 207 10.46 29.58 20.92
N LEU A 208 10.75 29.89 19.65
CA LEU A 208 11.35 28.94 18.72
C LEU A 208 12.72 28.46 19.23
N THR A 209 13.60 29.38 19.65
CA THR A 209 14.91 28.99 20.18
C THR A 209 14.82 28.16 21.46
N ASP A 210 13.84 28.44 22.33
CA ASP A 210 13.60 27.64 23.54
C ASP A 210 13.07 26.23 23.19
N LEU A 211 12.16 26.13 22.22
CA LEU A 211 11.67 24.85 21.70
C LEU A 211 12.79 24.04 21.04
N GLU A 212 13.63 24.67 20.22
CA GLU A 212 14.80 24.04 19.61
C GLU A 212 15.79 23.55 20.68
N GLY A 213 15.99 24.33 21.74
CA GLY A 213 16.78 23.93 22.91
C GLY A 213 16.21 22.69 23.60
N ARG A 214 14.90 22.68 23.89
CA ARG A 214 14.21 21.54 24.51
C ARG A 214 14.25 20.30 23.63
N GLN A 215 14.05 20.45 22.32
CA GLN A 215 14.14 19.35 21.36
C GLN A 215 15.55 18.78 21.31
N THR A 216 16.57 19.64 21.25
CA THR A 216 17.98 19.22 21.23
C THR A 216 18.32 18.42 22.49
N VAL A 217 17.87 18.87 23.67
CA VAL A 217 18.05 18.14 24.93
C VAL A 217 17.28 16.83 24.94
N MET A 218 16.04 16.79 24.46
CA MET A 218 15.24 15.56 24.37
C MET A 218 15.93 14.51 23.48
N VAL A 219 16.40 14.93 22.30
CA VAL A 219 17.13 14.05 21.37
C VAL A 219 18.45 13.59 22.00
N LEU A 220 19.19 14.49 22.66
CA LEU A 220 20.43 14.13 23.34
C LEU A 220 20.19 13.08 24.43
N ASN A 221 19.14 13.25 25.24
CA ASN A 221 18.76 12.29 26.28
C ASN A 221 18.37 10.92 25.71
N GLN A 222 17.84 10.86 24.50
CA GLN A 222 17.54 9.59 23.81
C GLN A 222 18.79 8.95 23.19
N VAL A 223 19.70 9.76 22.63
CA VAL A 223 20.89 9.28 21.90
C VAL A 223 22.02 8.88 22.85
N MET A 224 22.17 9.55 24.00
CA MET A 224 23.22 9.28 24.97
C MET A 224 23.25 7.82 25.48
N PRO A 225 22.15 7.23 25.98
CA PRO A 225 22.17 5.84 26.44
C PRO A 225 22.49 4.84 25.32
N ILE A 226 22.03 5.10 24.09
CA ILE A 226 22.36 4.28 22.92
C ILE A 226 23.86 4.35 22.64
N LYS A 227 24.44 5.55 22.70
CA LYS A 227 25.88 5.76 22.52
C LYS A 227 26.69 5.02 23.59
N ASP A 228 26.26 5.06 24.86
CA ASP A 228 26.92 4.35 25.95
C ASP A 228 26.84 2.82 25.78
N GLN A 229 25.71 2.30 25.32
CA GLN A 229 25.59 0.88 24.97
C GLN A 229 26.52 0.51 23.81
N ILE A 230 26.65 1.36 22.78
CA ILE A 230 27.56 1.12 21.65
C ILE A 230 29.03 1.11 22.11
N THR A 231 29.42 2.01 23.00
CA THR A 231 30.81 2.05 23.52
C THR A 231 31.09 0.82 24.39
N GLU A 232 30.14 0.38 25.20
CA GLU A 232 30.24 -0.86 25.98
C GLU A 232 30.38 -2.09 25.08
N ILE A 233 29.52 -2.23 24.06
CA ILE A 233 29.60 -3.33 23.08
C ILE A 233 30.95 -3.32 22.37
N ARG A 234 31.47 -2.14 22.00
CA ARG A 234 32.78 -2.01 21.34
C ARG A 234 33.92 -2.46 22.26
N SER A 235 33.85 -2.15 23.56
CA SER A 235 34.80 -2.63 24.56
C SER A 235 34.75 -4.16 24.70
N ASN A 236 33.55 -4.72 24.87
CA ASN A 236 33.34 -6.17 24.99
C ASN A 236 33.82 -6.90 23.73
N LEU A 237 33.56 -6.35 22.54
CA LEU A 237 34.07 -6.87 21.28
C LEU A 237 35.61 -6.81 21.22
N GLY A 238 36.24 -5.78 21.79
CA GLY A 238 37.68 -5.69 21.93
C GLY A 238 38.25 -6.84 22.76
N ILE A 239 37.63 -7.15 23.90
CA ILE A 239 38.00 -8.28 24.77
C ILE A 239 37.80 -9.61 24.04
N LEU A 240 36.66 -9.80 23.37
CA LEU A 240 36.39 -11.00 22.58
C LEU A 240 37.40 -11.21 21.45
N LYS A 241 37.81 -10.14 20.76
CA LYS A 241 38.90 -10.20 19.77
C LYS A 241 40.21 -10.61 20.42
N MET A 242 40.52 -10.12 21.61
CA MET A 242 41.72 -10.51 22.35
C MET A 242 41.67 -12.00 22.74
N HIS A 243 40.54 -12.48 23.28
CA HIS A 243 40.33 -13.90 23.58
C HIS A 243 40.39 -14.79 22.33
N MET A 244 39.80 -14.34 21.22
CA MET A 244 39.87 -15.05 19.95
C MET A 244 41.31 -15.12 19.43
N ALA A 245 42.05 -14.01 19.45
CA ALA A 245 43.46 -13.99 19.08
C ALA A 245 44.29 -14.92 19.97
N TRP A 246 44.03 -14.93 21.29
CA TRP A 246 44.69 -15.84 22.22
C TRP A 246 44.35 -17.31 21.92
N LEU A 247 43.08 -17.65 21.72
CA LEU A 247 42.64 -19.01 21.36
C LEU A 247 43.23 -19.46 20.03
N MET A 248 43.30 -18.58 19.04
CA MET A 248 43.91 -18.85 17.74
C MET A 248 45.42 -19.06 17.87
N ASN A 249 46.10 -18.30 18.72
CA ASN A 249 47.53 -18.51 18.99
C ASN A 249 47.75 -19.84 19.75
N LYS A 250 46.92 -20.14 20.75
CA LYS A 250 46.97 -21.39 21.51
C LYS A 250 46.69 -22.61 20.63
N SER A 251 45.67 -22.55 19.76
CA SER A 251 45.36 -23.63 18.83
C SER A 251 46.50 -23.84 17.83
N ARG A 252 47.12 -22.75 17.36
CA ARG A 252 48.32 -22.82 16.52
C ARG A 252 49.48 -23.49 17.25
N GLU A 253 49.75 -23.13 18.50
CA GLU A 253 50.78 -23.78 19.32
C GLU A 253 50.50 -25.27 19.54
N GLU A 254 49.25 -25.65 19.77
CA GLU A 254 48.86 -27.06 19.94
C GLU A 254 48.98 -27.87 18.66
N VAL A 255 48.64 -27.28 17.50
CA VAL A 255 48.85 -27.90 16.18
C VAL A 255 50.35 -28.04 15.90
N GLU A 256 51.17 -27.02 16.18
CA GLU A 256 52.62 -27.12 16.02
C GLU A 256 53.23 -28.15 16.97
N ARG A 257 52.77 -28.21 18.22
CA ARG A 257 53.19 -29.23 19.19
C ARG A 257 52.78 -30.63 18.76
N SER A 258 51.57 -30.79 18.22
CA SER A 258 51.09 -32.06 17.65
C SER A 258 51.87 -32.45 16.40
N ARG A 259 52.24 -31.49 15.53
CA ARG A 259 53.12 -31.73 14.37
C ARG A 259 54.52 -32.15 14.80
N LEU A 260 55.10 -31.52 15.83
CA LEU A 260 56.41 -31.89 16.37
C LEU A 260 56.36 -33.27 17.03
N ALA A 261 55.29 -33.61 17.74
CA ALA A 261 55.07 -34.97 18.28
C ALA A 261 54.91 -36.01 17.16
N ASN A 262 54.14 -35.71 16.12
CA ASN A 262 53.96 -36.61 14.97
C ASN A 262 55.25 -36.75 14.14
N ARG A 263 56.05 -35.68 14.06
CA ARG A 263 57.37 -35.67 13.43
C ARG A 263 58.39 -36.49 14.23
N SER A 264 58.29 -36.54 15.56
CA SER A 264 59.11 -37.45 16.38
C SER A 264 58.80 -38.93 16.09
N VAL A 265 57.51 -39.29 15.91
CA VAL A 265 57.08 -40.65 15.51
C VAL A 265 57.47 -40.96 14.05
N SER A 266 57.57 -39.95 13.19
CA SER A 266 57.96 -40.10 11.78
C SER A 266 59.49 -40.06 11.55
N SER A 267 60.27 -39.64 12.57
CA SER A 267 61.73 -39.47 12.48
C SER A 267 62.55 -40.76 12.67
N THR A 268 61.92 -41.89 13.00
CA THR A 268 62.58 -43.22 13.00
C THR A 268 62.69 -43.84 11.61
N SER A 269 62.32 -43.14 10.54
CA SER A 269 62.50 -43.61 9.17
C SER A 269 62.90 -42.47 8.23
N ARG A 270 64.20 -42.15 8.20
CA ARG A 270 65.00 -41.93 6.97
C ARG A 270 66.34 -41.28 7.32
N THR A 271 67.35 -42.11 7.28
CA THR A 271 68.77 -41.75 7.29
C THR A 271 69.24 -41.31 5.90
N ARG A 272 70.24 -40.40 5.92
CA ARG A 272 71.40 -40.28 5.00
C ARG A 272 71.35 -39.32 3.79
N GLY A 273 72.29 -38.38 3.85
CA GLY A 273 73.13 -37.84 2.76
C GLY A 273 72.51 -36.67 2.01
N SER A 274 73.23 -35.66 1.52
CA SER A 274 74.67 -35.32 1.50
C SER A 274 74.78 -33.86 1.00
N SER A 275 75.96 -33.29 1.21
CA SER A 275 76.57 -31.99 0.89
C SER A 275 76.16 -31.14 -0.33
N ASP A 276 76.42 -29.83 -0.13
CA ASP A 276 76.96 -28.78 -1.03
C ASP A 276 76.27 -28.40 -2.35
N SER A 277 75.95 -27.11 -2.50
CA SER A 277 76.68 -26.14 -3.35
C SER A 277 75.82 -24.94 -3.75
N ASP A 278 76.50 -23.80 -3.91
CA ASP A 278 76.01 -22.50 -4.38
C ASP A 278 75.30 -22.53 -5.74
N GLY A 279 74.41 -21.56 -5.94
CA GLY A 279 73.78 -21.27 -7.22
C GLY A 279 73.04 -19.94 -7.21
N GLU A 280 73.73 -18.87 -7.59
CA GLU A 280 73.16 -17.57 -7.91
C GLU A 280 72.56 -17.60 -9.33
N ALA A 281 71.30 -17.19 -9.50
CA ALA A 281 70.71 -16.62 -10.73
C ALA A 281 69.24 -16.23 -10.49
N GLY A 282 68.92 -14.93 -10.55
CA GLY A 282 67.56 -14.49 -10.93
C GLY A 282 67.36 -14.56 -12.46
N PRO A 283 66.32 -13.95 -13.07
CA PRO A 283 65.10 -13.33 -12.53
C PRO A 283 63.81 -13.70 -13.34
N SER A 284 62.71 -12.96 -13.11
CA SER A 284 61.51 -12.81 -13.98
C SER A 284 60.44 -13.91 -13.88
N THR A 285 59.12 -13.70 -13.92
CA THR A 285 58.22 -12.55 -14.16
C THR A 285 56.77 -13.04 -14.02
N SER A 286 55.87 -12.26 -13.43
CA SER A 286 54.52 -11.91 -13.94
C SER A 286 53.61 -11.43 -12.80
N ARG A 287 53.33 -10.13 -12.67
CA ARG A 287 52.33 -9.31 -13.42
C ARG A 287 50.88 -9.59 -12.98
N ARG A 288 50.26 -8.61 -12.29
CA ARG A 288 49.21 -7.68 -12.78
C ARG A 288 48.66 -6.85 -11.60
N LEU A 289 48.75 -5.50 -11.63
CA LEU A 289 47.74 -4.52 -12.13
C LEU A 289 46.41 -4.59 -11.31
N SER A 290 45.86 -3.54 -10.70
CA SER A 290 45.78 -2.13 -11.13
C SER A 290 45.52 -1.17 -9.96
N ASP A 291 46.01 0.05 -10.15
CA ASP A 291 45.62 1.30 -9.50
C ASP A 291 44.24 1.78 -10.00
N GLY A 292 43.56 2.61 -9.21
CA GLY A 292 42.20 3.09 -9.48
C GLY A 292 41.76 4.16 -8.49
N SER A 293 42.42 5.32 -8.57
CA SER A 293 42.04 6.59 -7.98
C SER A 293 40.57 6.96 -8.22
N ASN A 294 39.90 7.54 -7.21
CA ASN A 294 39.23 8.83 -7.38
C ASN A 294 38.83 9.46 -6.04
N GLY A 295 39.24 10.71 -5.87
CA GLY A 295 38.86 11.57 -4.76
C GLY A 295 37.46 12.16 -4.91
N ILE A 296 36.73 12.13 -3.79
CA ILE A 296 35.97 13.18 -3.10
C ILE A 296 35.26 14.27 -3.95
N PRO A 297 33.99 14.57 -3.61
CA PRO A 297 33.74 15.89 -3.02
C PRO A 297 32.93 15.79 -1.71
N ARG A 298 33.42 16.52 -0.71
CA ARG A 298 32.67 16.95 0.47
C ARG A 298 32.06 18.31 0.15
N LEU A 299 30.85 18.53 0.64
CA LEU A 299 30.19 19.83 0.81
C LEU A 299 31.09 20.82 1.56
#